data_AF-A0A3S0W487-F1
#
_entry.id   AF-A0A3S0W487-F1
#
_cell.length_a   1.000
_cell.length_b   1.000
_cell.length_c   1.000
_cell.angle_alpha   90.00
_cell.angle_beta   90.00
_cell.angle_gamma   90.00
#
_symmetry.space_group_name_H-M   'P 1'
#
loop_
_entity.id
_entity.type
_entity.pdbx_description
1 polymer ?
#
loop_
_entity_poly.entity_id
_entity_poly.type
_entity_poly.pdbx_seq_one_letter_code
_entity_poly.pdbx_strand_id
1 'polypeptide(L)'
;MKKIAFLFIAAWAFVFSMAAQANWYEGGTLHEASALEWQQATDGNKLATAGDLFAVLMQNGYITSSITSQIKGVSDLRRFSQELANQLDDAFQPDPDPEENRRLFANQKVNESAVLIMTMMGWID
;
A
#
# COMPACT_ATOMS: atom_id res chain seq x y z
N MET A 1 5.78 -47.62 4.61
CA MET A 1 4.78 -46.61 5.03
C MET A 1 5.47 -45.25 5.22
N LYS A 2 5.82 -44.53 4.14
CA LYS A 2 6.51 -43.22 4.19
C LYS A 2 6.16 -42.29 3.00
N LYS A 3 5.03 -42.50 2.32
CA LYS A 3 4.66 -41.71 1.12
C LYS A 3 3.35 -40.91 1.27
N ILE A 4 2.72 -40.92 2.44
CA ILE A 4 1.40 -40.29 2.65
C ILE A 4 1.52 -38.91 3.34
N ALA A 5 2.68 -38.56 3.91
CA ALA A 5 2.86 -37.31 4.65
C ALA A 5 3.08 -36.06 3.77
N PHE A 6 3.42 -36.21 2.48
CA PHE A 6 3.70 -35.06 1.60
C PHE A 6 2.47 -34.45 0.92
N LEU A 7 1.31 -35.11 0.97
CA LEU A 7 0.10 -34.64 0.30
C LEU A 7 -0.77 -33.69 1.15
N PHE A 8 -0.49 -33.57 2.46
CA PHE A 8 -1.26 -32.69 3.35
C PHE A 8 -0.69 -31.27 3.46
N ILE A 9 0.60 -31.06 3.21
CA ILE A 9 1.23 -29.73 3.33
C ILE A 9 0.93 -28.85 2.09
N ALA A 10 0.80 -29.46 0.91
CA ALA A 10 0.48 -28.72 -0.33
C ALA A 10 -0.95 -28.16 -0.36
N ALA A 11 -1.90 -28.81 0.33
CA ALA A 11 -3.29 -28.37 0.39
C ALA A 11 -3.50 -27.13 1.27
N TRP A 12 -2.66 -26.89 2.28
CA TRP A 12 -2.76 -25.71 3.13
C TRP A 12 -2.21 -24.42 2.49
N ALA A 13 -1.19 -24.54 1.64
CA ALA A 13 -0.65 -23.38 0.90
C ALA A 13 -1.63 -22.90 -0.20
N PHE A 14 -2.47 -23.78 -0.74
CA PHE A 14 -3.38 -23.45 -1.84
C PHE A 14 -4.65 -22.70 -1.37
N VAL A 15 -5.14 -22.99 -0.17
CA VAL A 15 -6.36 -22.34 0.37
C VAL A 15 -6.08 -20.90 0.83
N PHE A 16 -4.87 -20.59 1.32
CA PHE A 16 -4.49 -19.23 1.71
C PHE A 16 -4.44 -18.26 0.51
N SER A 17 -4.11 -18.77 -0.69
CA SER A 17 -4.01 -17.97 -1.92
C SER A 17 -5.37 -17.47 -2.44
N MET A 18 -6.46 -18.23 -2.23
CA MET A 18 -7.80 -17.84 -2.70
C MET A 18 -8.45 -16.76 -1.82
N ALA A 19 -8.18 -16.75 -0.51
CA ALA A 19 -8.68 -15.72 0.40
C ALA A 19 -8.03 -14.34 0.13
N ALA A 20 -6.80 -14.31 -0.39
CA ALA A 20 -6.06 -13.09 -0.72
C ALA A 20 -6.56 -12.37 -2.00
N GLN A 21 -7.57 -12.92 -2.67
CA GLN A 21 -8.31 -12.31 -3.78
C GLN A 21 -9.64 -11.69 -3.32
N ALA A 22 -9.94 -11.70 -2.02
CA ALA A 22 -10.96 -10.83 -1.43
C ALA A 22 -10.76 -9.40 -1.95
N ASN A 23 -11.86 -8.68 -2.19
CA ASN A 23 -11.85 -7.33 -2.74
C ASN A 23 -10.84 -6.46 -1.99
N TRP A 24 -9.65 -6.26 -2.59
CA TRP A 24 -8.54 -5.57 -1.95
C TRP A 24 -8.79 -4.07 -1.83
N TYR A 25 -9.83 -3.60 -2.53
CA TYR A 25 -10.23 -2.22 -2.63
C TYR A 25 -11.41 -1.95 -1.71
N GLU A 26 -11.11 -1.75 -0.43
CA GLU A 26 -12.09 -1.37 0.58
C GLU A 26 -11.46 -0.42 1.60
N GLY A 27 -12.19 0.63 1.96
CA GLY A 27 -11.86 1.49 3.10
C GLY A 27 -11.02 2.72 2.80
N GLY A 28 -10.60 3.02 1.57
CA GLY A 28 -9.70 4.15 1.22
C GLY A 28 -10.19 5.54 1.64
N THR A 29 -9.87 5.95 2.87
CA THR A 29 -10.34 7.22 3.45
C THR A 29 -9.21 8.11 3.97
N LEU A 30 -7.95 7.71 3.83
CA LEU A 30 -6.83 8.36 4.51
C LEU A 30 -6.15 9.48 3.70
N HIS A 31 -6.68 9.85 2.54
CA HIS A 31 -6.07 10.83 1.63
C HIS A 31 -5.57 12.11 2.33
N GLU A 32 -6.46 12.74 3.11
CA GLU A 32 -6.20 13.98 3.85
C GLU A 32 -5.87 13.72 5.33
N ALA A 33 -5.70 12.46 5.70
CA ALA A 33 -5.40 12.06 7.06
C ALA A 33 -3.93 12.37 7.41
N SER A 34 -3.66 12.44 8.71
CA SER A 34 -2.31 12.53 9.24
C SER A 34 -1.58 11.18 9.17
N ALA A 35 -0.26 11.22 9.25
CA ALA A 35 0.58 10.04 9.43
C ALA A 35 0.22 9.26 10.72
N LEU A 36 -0.26 9.94 11.77
CA LEU A 36 -0.75 9.27 12.99
C LEU A 36 -2.00 8.42 12.74
N GLU A 37 -2.93 8.93 11.93
CA GLU A 37 -4.13 8.19 11.53
C GLU A 37 -3.76 7.03 10.60
N TRP A 38 -2.77 7.24 9.72
CA TRP A 38 -2.21 6.16 8.91
C TRP A 38 -1.64 5.03 9.77
N GLN A 39 -0.81 5.33 10.77
CA GLN A 39 -0.22 4.34 11.67
C GLN A 39 -1.24 3.43 12.35
N GLN A 40 -2.45 3.94 12.61
CA GLN A 40 -3.54 3.20 13.28
C GLN A 40 -4.50 2.52 12.32
N ALA A 41 -4.40 2.80 11.02
CA ALA A 41 -5.31 2.28 10.02
C ALA A 41 -5.07 0.80 9.72
N THR A 42 -6.12 0.13 9.23
CA THR A 42 -6.01 -1.24 8.74
C THR A 42 -5.24 -1.27 7.42
N ASP A 43 -4.54 -2.38 7.17
CA ASP A 43 -3.79 -2.59 5.92
C ASP A 43 -4.67 -2.44 4.68
N GLY A 44 -5.94 -2.84 4.75
CA GLY A 44 -6.92 -2.67 3.67
C GLY A 44 -7.18 -1.19 3.32
N ASN A 45 -7.41 -0.35 4.34
CA ASN A 45 -7.62 1.08 4.13
C ASN A 45 -6.36 1.77 3.57
N LYS A 46 -5.19 1.41 4.10
CA LYS A 46 -3.89 1.90 3.59
C LYS A 46 -3.71 1.54 2.12
N LEU A 47 -3.91 0.27 1.77
CA LEU A 47 -3.77 -0.22 0.40
C LEU A 47 -4.78 0.44 -0.55
N ALA A 48 -6.03 0.58 -0.15
CA ALA A 48 -7.07 1.25 -0.94
C ALA A 48 -6.73 2.74 -1.14
N THR A 49 -6.34 3.45 -0.08
CA THR A 49 -5.92 4.86 -0.16
C THR A 49 -4.71 5.04 -1.08
N ALA A 50 -3.70 4.17 -0.96
CA ALA A 50 -2.53 4.20 -1.86
C ALA A 50 -2.95 3.94 -3.33
N GLY A 51 -3.94 3.07 -3.53
CA GLY A 51 -4.54 2.83 -4.85
C GLY A 51 -5.25 4.04 -5.42
N ASP A 52 -6.10 4.71 -4.64
CA ASP A 52 -6.76 5.95 -5.03
C ASP A 52 -5.74 7.04 -5.40
N LEU A 53 -4.75 7.30 -4.54
CA LEU A 53 -3.70 8.31 -4.78
C LEU A 53 -2.92 8.03 -6.07
N PHE A 54 -2.48 6.79 -6.26
CA PHE A 54 -1.79 6.38 -7.47
C PHE A 54 -2.68 6.55 -8.71
N ALA A 55 -3.93 6.11 -8.63
CA ALA A 55 -4.87 6.18 -9.74
C ALA A 55 -5.17 7.62 -10.16
N VAL A 56 -5.35 8.54 -9.20
CA VAL A 56 -5.56 9.96 -9.48
C VAL A 56 -4.36 10.56 -10.22
N LEU A 57 -3.14 10.29 -9.77
CA LEU A 57 -1.94 10.79 -10.43
C LEU A 57 -1.77 10.19 -11.84
N MET A 58 -2.08 8.90 -12.00
CA MET A 58 -2.06 8.23 -13.29
C MET A 58 -3.09 8.81 -14.26
N GLN A 59 -4.33 9.04 -13.81
CA GLN A 59 -5.40 9.62 -14.62
C GLN A 59 -5.10 11.05 -15.07
N ASN A 60 -4.41 11.81 -14.23
CA ASN A 60 -3.98 13.18 -14.54
C ASN A 60 -2.68 13.23 -15.36
N GLY A 61 -2.08 12.09 -15.69
CA GLY A 61 -0.88 12.02 -16.53
C GLY A 61 0.43 12.40 -15.83
N TYR A 62 0.45 12.41 -14.50
CA TYR A 62 1.66 12.70 -13.72
C TYR A 62 2.58 11.48 -13.56
N ILE A 63 2.05 10.26 -13.73
CA ILE A 63 2.85 9.04 -13.64
C ILE A 63 3.68 8.84 -14.90
N THR A 64 4.95 8.55 -14.74
CA THR A 64 5.89 8.38 -15.85
C THR A 64 5.47 7.24 -16.78
N SER A 65 5.87 7.34 -18.05
CA SER A 65 5.53 6.33 -19.07
C SER A 65 6.16 4.96 -18.78
N SER A 66 7.31 4.93 -18.09
CA SER A 66 7.97 3.69 -17.66
C SER A 66 7.14 2.92 -16.63
N ILE A 67 6.37 3.62 -15.79
CA ILE A 67 5.48 3.01 -14.80
C ILE A 67 4.12 2.67 -15.43
N THR A 68 3.47 3.62 -16.12
CA THR A 68 2.14 3.38 -16.71
C THR A 68 2.16 2.24 -17.73
N SER A 69 3.26 2.06 -18.49
CA SER A 69 3.40 0.95 -19.43
C SER A 69 3.43 -0.43 -18.76
N GLN A 70 3.76 -0.52 -17.47
CA GLN A 70 3.75 -1.77 -16.69
C GLN A 70 2.35 -2.12 -16.15
N ILE A 71 1.39 -1.20 -16.20
CA ILE A 71 0.05 -1.41 -15.66
C ILE A 71 -0.86 -1.89 -16.79
N LYS A 72 -1.19 -3.19 -16.80
CA LYS A 72 -2.07 -3.82 -17.79
C LYS A 72 -3.44 -4.16 -17.24
N GLY A 73 -3.60 -4.13 -15.92
CA GLY A 73 -4.88 -4.32 -15.27
C GLY A 73 -4.82 -4.09 -13.77
N VAL A 74 -5.92 -4.45 -13.11
CA VAL A 74 -6.14 -4.22 -11.68
C VAL A 74 -5.08 -4.87 -10.79
N SER A 75 -4.57 -6.05 -11.18
CA SER A 75 -3.50 -6.73 -10.42
C SER A 75 -2.19 -5.95 -10.40
N ASP A 76 -1.83 -5.30 -11.51
CA ASP A 76 -0.60 -4.49 -11.58
C ASP A 76 -0.77 -3.20 -10.79
N LEU A 77 -1.94 -2.56 -10.90
CA LEU A 77 -2.29 -1.40 -10.09
C LEU A 77 -2.15 -1.73 -8.60
N ARG A 78 -2.74 -2.84 -8.14
CA ARG A 78 -2.63 -3.33 -6.76
C ARG A 78 -1.17 -3.48 -6.32
N ARG A 79 -0.30 -4.01 -7.18
CA ARG A 79 1.14 -4.17 -6.86
C ARG A 79 1.80 -2.83 -6.59
N PHE A 80 1.55 -1.82 -7.43
CA PHE A 80 2.09 -0.47 -7.22
C PHE A 80 1.45 0.21 -6.00
N SER A 81 0.16 0.02 -5.75
CA SER A 81 -0.53 0.50 -4.55
C SER A 81 0.07 -0.11 -3.27
N GLN A 82 0.38 -1.41 -3.30
CA GLN A 82 1.00 -2.08 -2.16
C GLN A 82 2.40 -1.55 -1.90
N GLU A 83 3.18 -1.36 -2.96
CA GLU A 83 4.52 -0.79 -2.83
C GLU A 83 4.45 0.63 -2.25
N LEU A 84 3.56 1.49 -2.74
CA LEU A 84 3.36 2.83 -2.16
C LEU A 84 2.92 2.78 -0.69
N ALA A 85 1.99 1.89 -0.34
CA ALA A 85 1.55 1.73 1.04
C ALA A 85 2.71 1.29 1.96
N ASN A 86 3.58 0.39 1.50
CA ASN A 86 4.76 -0.03 2.25
C ASN A 86 5.75 1.12 2.45
N GLN A 87 6.01 1.91 1.41
CA GLN A 87 6.90 3.08 1.52
C GLN A 87 6.33 4.15 2.48
N LEU A 88 5.01 4.32 2.50
CA LEU A 88 4.34 5.18 3.49
C LEU A 88 4.43 4.61 4.90
N ASP A 89 4.30 3.29 5.07
CA ASP A 89 4.51 2.64 6.38
C ASP A 89 5.93 2.82 6.89
N ASP A 90 6.94 2.70 6.03
CA ASP A 90 8.34 2.94 6.38
C ASP A 90 8.57 4.42 6.73
N ALA A 91 8.01 5.35 5.96
CA ALA A 91 8.12 6.78 6.21
C ALA A 91 7.40 7.22 7.50
N PHE A 92 6.32 6.53 7.87
CA PHE A 92 5.50 6.81 9.03
C PHE A 92 5.71 5.80 10.16
N GLN A 93 6.87 5.14 10.21
CA GLN A 93 7.17 4.17 11.27
C GLN A 93 6.96 4.82 12.67
N PRO A 94 6.12 4.24 13.55
CA PRO A 94 5.82 4.84 14.84
C PRO A 94 7.08 5.02 15.70
N ASP A 95 7.23 6.20 16.30
CA ASP A 95 8.20 6.39 17.37
C ASP A 95 7.70 5.66 18.64
N PRO A 96 8.58 4.94 19.38
CA PRO A 96 8.19 4.25 20.60
C PRO A 96 7.73 5.19 21.73
N ASP A 97 8.13 6.47 21.72
CA ASP A 97 7.59 7.48 22.62
C ASP A 97 6.33 8.12 21.99
N PRO A 98 5.13 7.97 22.60
CA PRO A 98 3.89 8.51 22.06
C PRO A 98 3.89 10.03 21.88
N GLU A 99 4.58 10.78 22.75
CA GLU A 99 4.62 12.24 22.63
C GLU A 99 5.53 12.69 21.50
N GLU A 100 6.66 12.00 21.32
CA GLU A 100 7.55 12.22 20.18
C GLU A 100 6.89 11.80 18.86
N ASN A 101 6.21 10.64 18.84
CA ASN A 101 5.44 10.17 17.69
C ASN A 101 4.40 11.22 17.27
N ARG A 102 3.65 11.77 18.24
CA ARG A 102 2.70 12.86 17.97
C ARG A 102 3.40 14.10 17.42
N ARG A 103 4.52 14.51 18.02
CA ARG A 103 5.29 15.68 17.59
C ARG A 103 5.78 15.56 16.14
N LEU A 104 6.24 14.37 15.74
CA LEU A 104 6.77 14.10 14.41
C LEU A 104 5.68 13.99 13.34
N PHE A 105 4.56 13.32 13.65
CA PHE A 105 3.64 12.82 12.63
C PHE A 105 2.25 13.49 12.61
N ALA A 106 1.88 14.31 13.60
CA ALA A 106 0.55 14.93 13.64
C ALA A 106 0.25 15.87 12.46
N ASN A 107 1.29 16.51 11.91
CA ASN A 107 1.15 17.50 10.84
C ASN A 107 1.59 16.98 9.47
N GLN A 108 2.03 15.72 9.37
CA GLN A 108 2.41 15.12 8.09
C GLN A 108 1.17 14.51 7.45
N LYS A 109 0.84 14.92 6.23
CA LYS A 109 -0.34 14.43 5.50
C LYS A 109 0.01 13.29 4.56
N VAL A 110 -0.88 12.30 4.47
CA VAL A 110 -0.69 11.09 3.66
C VAL A 110 -0.53 11.42 2.17
N ASN A 111 -1.41 12.25 1.61
CA ASN A 111 -1.35 12.67 0.21
C ASN A 111 -0.03 13.39 -0.16
N GLU A 112 0.42 14.33 0.67
CA GLU A 112 1.65 15.10 0.46
C GLU A 112 2.89 14.19 0.51
N SER A 113 2.97 13.32 1.52
CA SER A 113 4.05 12.34 1.65
C SER A 113 4.03 11.34 0.49
N ALA A 114 2.86 10.90 0.03
CA ALA A 114 2.75 10.00 -1.11
C ALA A 114 3.34 10.62 -2.38
N VAL A 115 3.02 11.90 -2.67
CA VAL A 115 3.61 12.61 -3.82
C VAL A 115 5.13 12.70 -3.70
N LEU A 116 5.64 13.06 -2.51
CA LEU A 116 7.08 13.14 -2.28
C LEU A 116 7.77 11.79 -2.48
N ILE A 117 7.24 10.73 -1.90
CA ILE A 117 7.76 9.36 -2.03
C ILE A 117 7.75 8.92 -3.49
N MET A 118 6.63 9.08 -4.19
CA MET A 118 6.53 8.72 -5.61
C MET A 118 7.48 9.52 -6.49
N THR A 119 7.75 10.79 -6.15
CA THR A 119 8.80 11.60 -6.79
C THR A 119 10.18 11.02 -6.54
N MET A 120 10.52 10.67 -5.29
CA MET A 120 11.80 10.05 -4.93
C MET A 120 12.01 8.69 -5.60
N MET A 121 10.93 7.94 -5.85
CA MET A 121 10.94 6.68 -6.57
C MET A 121 11.05 6.83 -8.10
N GLY A 122 10.98 8.06 -8.63
CA GLY A 122 10.95 8.34 -10.06
C GLY A 122 9.66 7.86 -10.74
N TRP A 123 8.57 7.79 -9.99
CA TRP A 123 7.26 7.40 -10.52
C TRP A 123 6.48 8.60 -11.06
N ILE A 124 6.81 9.80 -10.62
CA ILE A 124 6.25 11.09 -11.04
C ILE A 124 7.40 11.98 -11.50
N ASP A 125 7.18 12.74 -12.58
CA ASP A 125 8.08 13.77 -13.13
C ASP A 125 7.40 15.16 -13.14
#